data_AF-A0A7W8JJC6-F1
#
_entry.id   AF-A0A7W8JJC6-F1
#
_cell.length_a   1.000
_cell.length_b   1.000
_cell.length_c   1.000
_cell.angle_alpha   90.00
_cell.angle_beta   90.00
_cell.angle_gamma   90.00
#
_symmetry.space_group_name_H-M   'P 1'
#
loop_
_entity.id
_entity.type
_entity.pdbx_description
1 polymer ?
#
loop_
_entity_poly.entity_id
_entity_poly.type
_entity_poly.pdbx_seq_one_letter_code
_entity_poly.pdbx_strand_id
1 'polypeptide(L)'
;MQDTLFLQEADLLQKASRCIEYIQESLQNRDYETAKIEMLEFRFLLDELQAIEQKKLRRAQLFEIVDDMKKRGIQIDFVSRMLG
;
A
#
# COMPACT_ATOMS: atom_id res chain seq x y z
N MET A 1 7.65 -8.63 -9.22
CA MET A 1 7.62 -7.34 -8.49
C MET A 1 6.20 -6.84 -8.19
N GLN A 2 5.20 -7.21 -8.99
CA GLN A 2 3.79 -6.87 -8.72
C GLN A 2 3.21 -7.76 -7.61
N ASP A 3 3.58 -9.04 -7.60
CA ASP A 3 3.20 -10.00 -6.55
C ASP A 3 3.71 -9.61 -5.17
N THR A 4 4.91 -9.03 -5.08
CA THR A 4 5.47 -8.52 -3.82
C THR A 4 4.70 -7.34 -3.26
N LEU A 5 4.15 -6.46 -4.11
CA LEU A 5 3.34 -5.32 -3.67
C LEU A 5 1.96 -5.78 -3.17
N PHE A 6 1.36 -6.77 -3.85
CA PHE A 6 0.10 -7.37 -3.41
C PHE A 6 0.24 -8.14 -2.09
N LEU A 7 1.32 -8.90 -1.93
CA LEU A 7 1.62 -9.59 -0.67
C LEU A 7 1.85 -8.60 0.47
N GLN A 8 2.56 -7.49 0.21
CA GLN A 8 2.77 -6.44 1.21
C GLN A 8 1.45 -5.77 1.62
N GLU A 9 0.58 -5.44 0.66
CA GLU A 9 -0.73 -4.85 0.94
C GLU A 9 -1.62 -5.81 1.75
N ALA A 10 -1.63 -7.10 1.41
CA ALA A 10 -2.39 -8.11 2.15
C ALA A 10 -1.91 -8.25 3.61
N ASP A 11 -0.60 -8.23 3.86
CA ASP A 11 -0.02 -8.25 5.20
C ASP A 11 -0.41 -6.99 6.01
N LEU A 12 -0.33 -5.81 5.40
CA LEU A 12 -0.73 -4.55 6.04
C LEU A 12 -2.23 -4.54 6.38
N LEU A 13 -3.09 -5.02 5.48
CA LEU A 13 -4.53 -5.14 5.73
C LEU A 13 -4.82 -6.13 6.87
N GLN A 14 -4.10 -7.25 6.93
CA GLN A 14 -4.24 -8.22 8.02
C GLN A 14 -3.85 -7.60 9.37
N LYS A 15 -2.75 -6.85 9.42
CA LYS A 15 -2.32 -6.14 10.64
C LYS A 15 -3.32 -5.07 11.04
N ALA A 16 -3.84 -4.31 10.09
CA ALA A 16 -4.83 -3.26 10.33
C ALA A 16 -6.11 -3.84 10.94
N SER A 17 -6.59 -4.98 10.45
CA SER A 17 -7.73 -5.70 11.02
C SER A 17 -7.47 -6.13 12.47
N ARG A 18 -6.27 -6.64 12.79
CA ARG A 18 -5.91 -6.99 14.17
C ARG A 18 -5.87 -5.79 15.10
N CYS A 19 -5.33 -4.65 14.65
CA CYS A 19 -5.36 -3.42 15.45
C CYS A 19 -6.80 -3.00 15.77
N ILE A 20 -7.74 -3.13 14.83
CA ILE A 20 -9.16 -2.84 15.09
C ILE A 20 -9.72 -3.76 16.19
N GLU A 21 -9.42 -5.06 16.13
CA GLU A 21 -9.82 -6.03 17.15
C GLU A 21 -9.26 -5.65 18.54
N TYR A 22 -7.96 -5.30 18.61
CA TYR A 22 -7.33 -4.91 19.87
C TYR A 22 -7.82 -3.56 20.41
N ILE A 23 -8.12 -2.59 19.55
CA ILE A 23 -8.76 -1.34 19.96
C ILE A 23 -10.11 -1.65 20.59
N GLN A 24 -10.93 -2.49 19.95
CA GLN A 24 -12.25 -2.84 20.46
C GLN A 24 -12.16 -3.54 21.82
N GLU A 25 -11.29 -4.54 21.95
CA GLU A 25 -11.05 -5.26 23.21
C GLU A 25 -10.58 -4.33 24.33
N SER A 26 -9.61 -3.46 24.02
CA SER A 26 -9.07 -2.48 24.97
C SER A 26 -10.15 -1.52 25.48
N LEU A 27 -11.03 -1.04 24.60
CA LEU A 27 -12.16 -0.18 24.97
C LEU A 27 -13.16 -0.90 25.88
N GLN A 28 -13.46 -2.17 25.62
CA GLN A 28 -14.35 -2.99 26.47
C GLN A 28 -13.77 -3.17 27.88
N ASN A 29 -12.44 -3.34 27.96
CA ASN A 29 -11.71 -3.50 29.22
C ASN A 29 -11.35 -2.18 29.91
N ARG A 30 -11.71 -1.02 29.32
CA ARG A 30 -11.32 0.33 29.78
C ARG A 30 -9.80 0.55 29.85
N ASP A 31 -9.04 -0.21 29.07
CA ASP A 31 -7.61 -0.03 28.90
C ASP A 31 -7.35 1.03 27.82
N TYR A 32 -7.42 2.30 28.23
CA TYR A 32 -7.27 3.42 27.30
C TYR A 32 -5.83 3.63 26.84
N GLU A 33 -4.83 3.11 27.55
CA GLU A 33 -3.42 3.25 27.14
C GLU A 33 -3.12 2.30 25.99
N THR A 34 -3.53 1.03 26.10
CA THR A 34 -3.42 0.08 24.98
C THR A 34 -4.24 0.56 23.77
N ALA A 35 -5.45 1.07 23.99
CA ALA A 35 -6.26 1.63 22.88
C ALA A 35 -5.55 2.78 22.15
N LYS A 36 -4.86 3.68 22.85
CA LYS A 36 -4.08 4.76 22.22
C LYS A 36 -2.91 4.24 21.40
N ILE A 37 -2.19 3.24 21.92
CA ILE A 37 -1.07 2.62 21.21
C ILE A 37 -1.54 1.97 19.91
N GLU A 38 -2.60 1.16 19.99
CA GLU A 38 -3.16 0.48 18.81
C GLU A 38 -3.73 1.47 17.78
N MET A 39 -4.29 2.61 18.21
CA MET A 39 -4.71 3.68 17.30
C MET A 39 -3.55 4.34 16.55
N LEU A 40 -2.40 4.50 17.20
CA LEU A 40 -1.20 5.04 16.55
C LEU A 40 -0.64 4.06 15.52
N GLU A 41 -0.58 2.77 15.86
CA GLU A 41 -0.17 1.72 14.94
C GLU A 41 -1.13 1.64 13.74
N PHE A 42 -2.44 1.66 14.01
CA PHE A 42 -3.46 1.64 12.95
C PHE A 42 -3.30 2.83 12.00
N ARG A 43 -3.04 4.03 12.52
CA ARG A 43 -2.77 5.21 11.69
C ARG A 43 -1.54 5.01 10.81
N PHE A 44 -0.44 4.49 11.36
CA PHE A 44 0.76 4.19 10.59
C PHE A 44 0.47 3.21 9.44
N LEU A 45 -0.29 2.14 9.71
CA LEU A 45 -0.69 1.17 8.69
C LEU A 45 -1.54 1.79 7.58
N LEU A 46 -2.44 2.73 7.91
CA LEU A 46 -3.22 3.47 6.93
C LEU A 46 -2.34 4.34 6.02
N ASP A 47 -1.35 5.03 6.59
CA ASP A 47 -0.41 5.85 5.82
C ASP A 47 0.40 4.98 4.83
N GLU A 48 0.84 3.79 5.25
CA GLU A 48 1.54 2.83 4.38
C GLU A 48 0.64 2.29 3.25
N LEU A 49 -0.61 1.95 3.56
CA LEU A 49 -1.59 1.50 2.56
C LEU A 49 -1.85 2.60 1.52
N GLN A 50 -2.00 3.85 1.94
CA GLN A 50 -2.16 4.99 1.04
C GLN A 50 -0.92 5.19 0.16
N ALA A 51 0.28 5.00 0.70
CA ALA A 51 1.51 5.06 -0.08
C ALA A 51 1.57 3.97 -1.17
N ILE A 52 1.04 2.78 -0.90
CA ILE A 52 0.90 1.71 -1.90
C ILE A 52 -0.07 2.12 -3.01
N GLU A 53 -1.24 2.67 -2.68
CA GLU A 53 -2.20 3.16 -3.68
C GLU A 53 -1.59 4.24 -4.58
N GLN A 54 -0.88 5.20 -4.00
CA GLN A 54 -0.19 6.24 -4.76
C GLN A 54 0.91 5.66 -5.67
N LYS A 55 1.61 4.60 -5.25
CA LYS A 55 2.58 3.90 -6.10
C LYS A 55 1.88 3.20 -7.28
N LYS A 56 0.74 2.55 -7.05
CA LYS A 56 -0.07 1.92 -8.10
C LYS A 56 -0.54 2.96 -9.13
N LEU A 57 -1.05 4.10 -8.67
CA LEU A 57 -1.48 5.20 -9.54
C LEU A 57 -0.33 5.75 -10.39
N ARG A 58 0.81 6.06 -9.78
CA ARG A 58 2.00 6.56 -10.50
C ARG A 58 2.49 5.55 -11.54
N ARG A 59 2.44 4.26 -11.24
CA ARG A 59 2.82 3.22 -12.19
C ARG A 59 1.86 3.16 -13.39
N ALA A 60 0.55 3.30 -13.16
CA ALA A 60 -0.43 3.37 -14.24
C ALA A 60 -0.19 4.58 -15.16
N GLN A 61 0.02 5.76 -14.59
CA GLN A 61 0.36 6.98 -15.33
C GLN A 61 1.65 6.81 -16.17
N LEU A 62 2.67 6.19 -15.59
CA LEU A 62 3.92 5.91 -16.31
C LEU A 62 3.69 4.98 -17.50
N PHE A 63 2.86 3.94 -17.35
CA PHE A 63 2.53 3.04 -18.45
C PHE A 63 1.79 3.73 -19.59
N GLU A 64 0.88 4.66 -19.29
CA GLU A 64 0.20 5.47 -20.31
C GLU A 64 1.20 6.32 -21.11
N ILE A 65 2.13 6.98 -20.43
CA ILE A 65 3.19 7.79 -21.07
C ILE A 65 4.09 6.91 -21.94
N VAL A 66 4.50 5.74 -21.44
CA VAL A 66 5.32 4.79 -22.18
C VAL A 66 4.61 4.29 -23.43
N ASP A 67 3.31 4.00 -23.35
CA ASP A 67 2.51 3.56 -24.49
C ASP A 67 2.38 4.66 -25.56
N ASP A 68 2.16 5.91 -25.16
CA ASP A 68 2.18 7.07 -26.07
C ASP A 68 3.55 7.26 -26.74
N MET A 69 4.64 7.17 -25.99
CA MET A 69 5.99 7.24 -26.55
C MET A 69 6.28 6.11 -27.55
N LYS A 70 5.83 4.89 -27.24
CA LYS A 70 5.95 3.74 -28.14
C LYS A 70 5.18 3.94 -29.44
N LYS A 71 3.97 4.50 -29.39
CA LYS A 71 3.17 4.86 -30.58
C LYS A 71 3.88 5.89 -31.47
N ARG A 72 4.71 6.75 -30.88
CA ARG A 72 5.54 7.74 -31.58
C ARG A 72 6.87 7.16 -32.10
N GLY A 73 7.10 5.85 -31.94
CA GLY A 73 8.31 5.18 -32.38
C GLY A 73 9.51 5.37 -31.45
N ILE A 74 9.31 5.90 -30.24
CA ILE A 74 10.37 6.11 -29.25
C ILE A 74 10.47 4.85 -28.38
N GLN A 75 11.64 4.19 -28.41
CA GLN A 75 11.94 3.06 -27.52
C GLN A 75 12.56 3.55 -26.21
N ILE A 76 12.13 2.95 -25.10
CA ILE A 76 12.59 3.28 -23.75
C ILE A 76 13.22 2.02 -23.13
N ASP A 77 14.54 2.01 -23.02
CA ASP A 77 15.32 0.82 -22.64
C ASP A 77 14.97 0.27 -21.25
N PHE A 78 14.60 1.11 -20.28
CA PHE A 78 14.32 0.65 -18.91
C PHE A 78 12.94 -0.01 -18.74
N VAL A 79 12.01 0.19 -19.69
CA VAL A 79 10.66 -0.42 -19.64
C VAL A 79 10.76 -1.94 -19.79
N SER A 80 11.72 -2.42 -20.57
CA SER A 80 11.99 -3.85 -20.78
C SER A 80 12.29 -4.61 -19.47
N ARG A 81 12.84 -3.92 -18.46
CA ARG A 81 13.15 -4.47 -17.12
C ARG A 81 12.01 -4.34 -16.11
N MET A 82 10.97 -3.55 -16.41
CA MET A 82 9.79 -3.38 -15.55
C MET A 82 8.63 -4.34 -15.89
N LEU A 83 8.69 -4.98 -17.06
CA LEU A 83 7.70 -5.93 -17.57
C LEU A 83 8.08 -7.40 -17.31
N GLY A 84 9.32 -7.67 -16.90
CA GLY A 84 9.77 -8.96 -16.34
C GLY A 84 9.73 -8.96 -14.83
#